data_AF-A0A0A1I248-F1
#
_entry.id   AF-A0A0A1I248-F1
#
_cell.length_a   1.000
_cell.length_b   1.000
_cell.length_c   1.000
_cell.angle_alpha   90.00
_cell.angle_beta   90.00
_cell.angle_gamma   90.00
#
_symmetry.space_group_name_H-M   'P 1'
#
loop_
_entity.id
_entity.type
_entity.pdbx_description
1 polymer ?
#
loop_
_entity_poly.entity_id
_entity_poly.type
_entity_poly.pdbx_seq_one_letter_code
_entity_poly.pdbx_strand_id
1 'polypeptide(L)'
;MVPAFFVTVMPPPLALLTVLFFGLLMGIAARLGFLSVGRGCARLMVGAVFGLGFSLGRVLFEYWGILIAIVAIIGGLACVSKWERRLGLVSDPVKGPSAWGGSEPQLTPEGEPIQTFNHGEIAMGGPTYCDYLFPDGVLLQGLGSSAVFSSDGRYFAAPVPSRQSWGLVVLDRQQRRIYRCDNSEFWELDTLDLNSLSGRYSPLVDNSVRQTRIDELLQTASAADLVAIADLWLEPGWYPEDIAHTFERRSADGQQCLVGNVVLPPTFRDLPQPLEPLRSPHYAISVNGQPSGLLMAADTALVWSTNHRALVCRAQEQTGHPSGDRYWLWQVDQGWRALPSPWVKSDAEPSFYWHDVVSLDEHHVRIGSYLDYPRPSLGRYGYRLDSIHSDTEIQAGPVRLSSRQHPQ
;
A
#
# COMPACT_ATOMS: atom_id res chain seq x y z
N MET A 1 20.82 -39.28 17.62
CA MET A 1 22.24 -39.34 18.06
C MET A 1 22.82 -40.75 18.11
N VAL A 2 22.02 -41.80 18.34
CA VAL A 2 22.48 -43.22 18.32
C VAL A 2 23.23 -43.66 17.04
N PRO A 3 22.90 -43.23 15.81
CA PRO A 3 23.55 -43.74 14.59
C PRO A 3 25.01 -43.29 14.42
N ALA A 4 25.33 -42.04 14.78
CA ALA A 4 26.68 -41.50 14.59
C ALA A 4 27.70 -42.26 15.45
N PHE A 5 27.34 -42.55 16.71
CA PHE A 5 28.19 -43.26 17.65
C PHE A 5 28.61 -44.64 17.13
N PHE A 6 27.67 -45.45 16.63
CA PHE A 6 27.99 -46.77 16.07
C PHE A 6 28.94 -46.68 14.87
N VAL A 7 28.74 -45.70 13.99
CA VAL A 7 29.59 -45.49 12.81
C VAL A 7 31.00 -45.01 13.20
N THR A 8 31.15 -44.24 14.28
CA THR A 8 32.49 -43.82 14.75
C THR A 8 33.38 -44.99 15.18
N VAL A 9 32.81 -46.05 15.75
CA VAL A 9 33.56 -47.21 16.30
C VAL A 9 33.89 -48.23 15.20
N MET A 10 33.25 -48.11 14.03
CA MET A 10 33.53 -48.96 12.89
C MET A 10 34.88 -48.61 12.24
N PRO A 11 35.58 -49.61 11.66
CA PRO A 11 36.68 -49.36 10.74
C PRO A 11 36.24 -48.45 9.57
N PRO A 12 37.12 -47.57 9.05
CA PRO A 12 36.79 -46.67 7.95
C PRO A 12 36.09 -47.31 6.74
N PRO A 13 36.46 -48.51 6.24
CA PRO A 13 35.74 -49.11 5.12
C PRO A 13 34.29 -49.46 5.46
N LEU A 14 34.01 -49.91 6.69
CA LEU A 14 32.64 -50.22 7.14
C LEU A 14 31.82 -48.95 7.39
N ALA A 15 32.45 -47.90 7.90
CA ALA A 15 31.83 -46.59 8.02
C ALA A 15 31.46 -46.00 6.64
N LEU A 16 32.35 -46.15 5.64
CA LEU A 16 32.10 -45.70 4.28
C LEU A 16 30.95 -46.49 3.62
N LEU A 17 30.92 -47.82 3.79
CA LEU A 17 29.81 -48.66 3.31
C LEU A 17 28.47 -48.24 3.93
N THR A 18 28.47 -47.83 5.19
CA THR A 18 27.25 -47.35 5.87
C THR A 18 26.75 -46.04 5.25
N VAL A 19 27.64 -45.09 4.92
CA VAL A 19 27.27 -43.85 4.20
C VAL A 19 26.72 -44.17 2.80
N LEU A 20 27.37 -45.07 2.06
CA LEU A 20 26.92 -45.49 0.73
C LEU A 20 25.57 -46.21 0.78
N PHE A 21 25.35 -47.07 1.77
CA PHE A 21 24.10 -47.78 1.98
C PHE A 21 22.93 -46.82 2.22
N PHE A 22 23.08 -45.82 3.09
CA PHE A 22 22.05 -44.81 3.29
C PHE A 22 21.83 -43.94 2.05
N GLY A 23 22.90 -43.58 1.31
CA GLY A 23 22.78 -42.86 0.04
C GLY A 23 22.01 -43.64 -1.03
N LEU A 24 22.22 -44.96 -1.10
CA LEU A 24 21.49 -45.87 -1.98
C LEU A 24 20.01 -46.00 -1.56
N LEU A 25 19.75 -46.19 -0.26
CA LEU A 25 18.37 -46.23 0.28
C LEU A 25 17.62 -44.93 0.01
N MET A 26 18.26 -43.78 0.15
CA MET A 26 17.69 -42.48 -0.22
C MET A 26 17.31 -42.46 -1.71
N GLY A 27 18.20 -42.90 -2.60
CA GLY A 27 17.94 -42.95 -4.04
C GLY A 27 16.80 -43.89 -4.42
N ILE A 28 16.72 -45.06 -3.78
CA ILE A 28 15.64 -46.03 -3.99
C ILE A 28 14.32 -45.48 -3.47
N ALA A 29 14.30 -44.91 -2.26
CA ALA A 29 13.11 -44.31 -1.67
C ALA A 29 12.56 -43.14 -2.52
N ALA A 30 13.45 -42.28 -3.01
CA ALA A 30 13.08 -41.19 -3.91
C ALA A 30 12.52 -41.70 -5.24
N ARG A 31 13.15 -42.70 -5.85
CA ARG A 31 12.68 -43.30 -7.13
C ARG A 31 11.33 -44.01 -7.00
N LEU A 32 11.03 -44.55 -5.82
CA LEU A 32 9.75 -45.20 -5.51
C LEU A 32 8.68 -44.22 -4.99
N GLY A 33 8.98 -42.91 -4.91
CA GLY A 33 8.04 -41.88 -4.45
C GLY A 33 7.86 -41.78 -2.93
N PHE A 34 8.63 -42.54 -2.14
CA PHE A 34 8.59 -42.52 -0.67
C PHE A 34 9.47 -41.39 -0.10
N LEU A 35 9.11 -40.14 -0.36
CA LEU A 35 9.92 -38.96 0.00
C LEU A 35 10.13 -38.81 1.53
N SER A 36 9.15 -39.21 2.34
CA SER A 36 9.26 -39.19 3.81
C SER A 36 10.35 -40.14 4.33
N VAL A 37 10.41 -41.35 3.76
CA VAL A 37 11.45 -42.34 4.08
C VAL A 37 12.81 -41.85 3.58
N GLY A 38 12.87 -41.26 2.39
CA GLY A 38 14.08 -40.64 1.86
C GLY A 38 14.65 -39.56 2.77
N ARG A 39 13.81 -38.66 3.29
CA ARG A 39 14.20 -37.64 4.29
C ARG A 39 14.67 -38.26 5.60
N GLY A 40 14.03 -39.34 6.05
CA GLY A 40 14.47 -40.12 7.22
C GLY A 40 15.87 -40.71 7.03
N CYS A 41 16.13 -41.33 5.88
CA CYS A 41 17.44 -41.86 5.52
C CYS A 41 18.52 -40.77 5.40
N ALA A 42 18.15 -39.56 4.96
CA ALA A 42 19.09 -38.45 4.88
C ALA A 42 19.61 -38.01 6.25
N ARG A 43 18.73 -37.96 7.27
CA ARG A 43 19.14 -37.69 8.66
C ARG A 43 20.10 -38.74 9.19
N LEU A 44 19.91 -40.01 8.82
CA LEU A 44 20.83 -41.11 9.17
C LEU A 44 22.16 -40.98 8.42
N MET A 45 22.12 -40.59 7.15
CA MET A 45 23.32 -40.35 6.32
C MET A 45 24.17 -39.21 6.87
N VAL A 46 23.57 -38.11 7.30
CA VAL A 46 24.28 -37.01 8.00
C VAL A 46 24.99 -37.55 9.24
N GLY A 47 24.31 -38.34 10.08
CA GLY A 47 24.92 -38.98 11.24
C GLY A 47 26.06 -39.93 10.88
N ALA A 48 25.93 -40.70 9.78
CA ALA A 48 26.96 -41.60 9.28
C ALA A 48 28.18 -40.83 8.71
N VAL A 49 28.00 -39.66 8.10
CA VAL A 49 29.10 -38.79 7.63
C VAL A 49 29.93 -38.27 8.80
N PHE A 50 29.27 -37.80 9.88
CA PHE A 50 29.98 -37.47 11.12
C PHE A 50 30.73 -38.69 11.68
N GLY A 51 30.06 -39.85 11.69
CA GLY A 51 30.64 -41.13 12.10
C GLY A 51 31.92 -41.49 11.33
N LEU A 52 31.88 -41.40 10.01
CA LEU A 52 32.98 -41.66 9.08
C LEU A 52 34.14 -40.69 9.29
N GLY A 53 33.85 -39.40 9.47
CA GLY A 53 34.87 -38.38 9.75
C GLY A 53 35.68 -38.71 11.01
N PHE A 54 35.00 -39.06 12.11
CA PHE A 54 35.66 -39.46 13.35
C PHE A 54 36.37 -40.82 13.24
N SER A 55 35.81 -41.78 12.49
CA SER A 55 36.45 -43.08 12.22
C SER A 55 37.77 -42.89 11.45
N LEU A 56 37.79 -42.05 10.41
CA LEU A 56 38.99 -41.68 9.66
C LEU A 56 40.02 -40.95 10.54
N GLY A 57 39.56 -40.03 11.38
CA GLY A 57 40.42 -39.28 12.28
C GLY A 57 41.12 -40.14 13.34
N ARG A 58 40.55 -41.29 13.71
CA ARG A 58 41.15 -42.24 14.67
C ARG A 58 42.27 -43.11 14.09
N VAL A 59 42.30 -43.31 12.77
CA VAL A 59 43.26 -44.21 12.11
C VAL A 59 44.61 -43.53 11.86
N LEU A 60 44.67 -42.20 11.95
CA LEU A 60 45.87 -41.41 11.68
C LEU A 60 46.43 -40.81 12.96
N PHE A 61 47.76 -40.79 13.09
CA PHE A 61 48.45 -40.22 14.23
C PHE A 61 48.42 -38.67 14.20
N GLU A 62 48.28 -38.07 15.38
CA GLU A 62 48.45 -36.63 15.66
C GLU A 62 47.45 -35.68 14.94
N TYR A 63 47.83 -34.42 14.76
CA TYR A 63 46.97 -33.32 14.27
C TYR A 63 46.41 -33.53 12.86
N TRP A 64 47.03 -34.41 12.06
CA TRP A 64 46.55 -34.76 10.71
C TRP A 64 45.23 -35.52 10.70
N GLY A 65 44.97 -36.32 11.74
CA GLY A 65 43.68 -37.02 11.91
C GLY A 65 42.52 -36.05 12.07
N ILE A 66 42.74 -34.93 12.76
CA ILE A 66 41.72 -33.88 12.97
C ILE A 66 41.40 -33.17 11.65
N LEU A 67 42.43 -32.80 10.87
CA LEU A 67 42.24 -32.12 9.59
C LEU A 67 41.49 -33.00 8.59
N ILE A 68 41.83 -34.28 8.51
CA ILE A 68 41.17 -35.24 7.61
C ILE A 68 39.73 -35.50 8.05
N ALA A 69 39.45 -35.58 9.36
CA ALA A 69 38.09 -35.67 9.87
C ALA A 69 37.24 -34.46 9.47
N ILE A 70 37.77 -33.24 9.61
CA ILE A 70 37.07 -32.00 9.22
C ILE A 70 36.78 -31.99 7.72
N VAL A 71 37.78 -32.28 6.88
CA VAL A 71 37.62 -32.32 5.42
C VAL A 71 36.60 -33.38 5.00
N ALA A 72 36.64 -34.57 5.62
CA ALA A 72 35.69 -35.65 5.35
C ALA A 72 34.26 -35.28 5.76
N ILE A 73 34.07 -34.58 6.88
CA ILE A 73 32.75 -34.12 7.34
C ILE A 73 32.22 -33.03 6.39
N ILE A 74 33.01 -32.00 6.09
CA ILE A 74 32.57 -30.90 5.22
C ILE A 74 32.25 -31.44 3.81
N GLY A 75 33.17 -32.22 3.22
CA GLY A 75 32.98 -32.83 1.91
C GLY A 75 31.79 -33.80 1.89
N GLY A 76 31.64 -34.61 2.95
CA GLY A 76 30.53 -35.54 3.09
C GLY A 76 29.18 -34.83 3.20
N LEU A 77 29.07 -33.79 4.03
CA LEU A 77 27.84 -33.00 4.18
C LEU A 77 27.48 -32.28 2.88
N ALA A 78 28.47 -31.73 2.17
CA ALA A 78 28.25 -31.13 0.85
C ALA A 78 27.71 -32.16 -0.17
N CYS A 79 28.27 -33.38 -0.17
CA CYS A 79 27.78 -34.48 -1.01
C CYS A 79 26.35 -34.91 -0.64
N VAL A 80 26.02 -35.01 0.65
CA VAL A 80 24.66 -35.32 1.12
C VAL A 80 23.69 -34.25 0.64
N SER A 81 23.99 -32.96 0.88
CA SER A 81 23.15 -31.84 0.47
C SER A 81 22.93 -31.81 -1.06
N LYS A 82 23.99 -32.02 -1.84
CA LYS A 82 23.88 -32.12 -3.31
C LYS A 82 23.02 -33.31 -3.75
N TRP A 83 23.13 -34.44 -3.05
CA TRP A 83 22.36 -35.65 -3.35
C TRP A 83 20.87 -35.49 -2.97
N GLU A 84 20.57 -34.91 -1.81
CA GLU A 84 19.20 -34.59 -1.39
C GLU A 84 18.47 -33.70 -2.39
N ARG A 85 19.15 -32.65 -2.88
CA ARG A 85 18.62 -31.76 -3.92
C ARG A 85 18.39 -32.50 -5.23
N ARG A 86 19.36 -33.31 -5.67
CA ARG A 86 19.23 -34.09 -6.92
C ARG A 86 18.09 -35.09 -6.88
N LEU A 87 17.77 -35.62 -5.70
CA LEU A 87 16.68 -36.56 -5.47
C LEU A 87 15.32 -35.89 -5.22
N GLY A 88 15.25 -34.55 -5.20
CA GLY A 88 14.02 -33.82 -4.89
C GLY A 88 13.51 -34.02 -3.46
N LEU A 89 14.39 -34.44 -2.54
CA LEU A 89 14.03 -34.66 -1.13
C LEU A 89 13.93 -33.36 -0.35
N VAL A 90 14.66 -32.34 -0.81
CA VAL A 90 14.57 -30.95 -0.38
C VAL A 90 13.75 -30.21 -1.41
N SER A 91 12.62 -29.64 -0.98
CA SER A 91 11.87 -28.69 -1.79
C SER A 91 12.67 -27.39 -1.86
N ASP A 92 12.81 -26.82 -3.07
CA ASP A 92 13.36 -25.48 -3.18
C ASP A 92 12.46 -24.52 -2.38
N PRO A 93 13.06 -23.56 -1.66
CA PRO A 93 12.28 -22.55 -0.96
C PRO A 93 11.41 -21.82 -1.99
N VAL A 94 10.10 -21.86 -1.78
CA VAL A 94 9.16 -21.06 -2.57
C VAL A 94 9.51 -19.61 -2.30
N LYS A 95 9.94 -18.89 -3.33
CA LYS A 95 10.14 -17.45 -3.23
C LYS A 95 8.82 -16.78 -3.55
N GLY A 96 8.39 -15.92 -2.65
CA GLY A 96 7.20 -15.12 -2.87
C GLY A 96 7.50 -13.84 -3.63
N PRO A 97 6.53 -12.92 -3.67
CA PRO A 97 6.62 -11.70 -4.45
C PRO A 97 7.76 -10.76 -4.02
N SER A 98 8.29 -10.01 -4.99
CA SER A 98 9.34 -9.01 -4.76
C SER A 98 8.83 -7.81 -3.95
N ALA A 99 9.67 -7.28 -3.06
CA ALA A 99 9.38 -6.02 -2.37
C ALA A 99 9.47 -4.80 -3.29
N TRP A 100 10.06 -4.94 -4.49
CA TRP A 100 10.15 -3.88 -5.52
C TRP A 100 8.99 -3.93 -6.54
N GLY A 101 7.97 -4.74 -6.26
CA GLY A 101 6.72 -4.76 -7.02
C GLY A 101 6.75 -5.62 -8.27
N GLY A 102 5.65 -5.58 -9.01
CA GLY A 102 5.42 -6.35 -10.23
C GLY A 102 5.00 -7.80 -9.99
N SER A 103 4.66 -8.15 -8.74
CA SER A 103 4.21 -9.49 -8.34
C SER A 103 3.16 -9.43 -7.23
N GLU A 104 2.51 -8.26 -7.08
CA GLU A 104 1.38 -8.07 -6.19
C GLU A 104 0.27 -9.07 -6.55
N PRO A 105 -0.41 -9.66 -5.56
CA PRO A 105 -1.54 -10.53 -5.84
C PRO A 105 -2.64 -9.75 -6.55
N GLN A 106 -2.97 -10.18 -7.78
CA GLN A 106 -4.04 -9.62 -8.60
C GLN A 106 -5.37 -10.38 -8.45
N LEU A 107 -5.31 -11.56 -7.81
CA LEU A 107 -6.45 -12.43 -7.58
C LEU A 107 -6.47 -12.89 -6.13
N THR A 108 -7.66 -13.07 -5.58
CA THR A 108 -7.84 -13.81 -4.32
C THR A 108 -7.57 -15.30 -4.54
N PRO A 109 -7.40 -16.09 -3.47
CA PRO A 109 -7.32 -17.55 -3.56
C PRO A 109 -8.54 -18.19 -4.22
N GLU A 110 -9.69 -17.52 -4.16
CA GLU A 110 -10.94 -17.93 -4.80
C GLU A 110 -10.99 -17.57 -6.31
N GLY A 111 -10.01 -16.83 -6.82
CA GLY A 111 -9.91 -16.41 -8.22
C GLY A 111 -10.64 -15.10 -8.54
N GLU A 112 -11.04 -14.33 -7.54
CA GLU A 112 -11.71 -13.04 -7.72
C GLU A 112 -10.67 -11.90 -7.87
N PRO A 113 -10.93 -10.89 -8.69
CA PRO A 113 -9.98 -9.81 -8.93
C PRO A 113 -9.75 -8.93 -7.70
N ILE A 114 -8.49 -8.56 -7.47
CA ILE A 114 -8.07 -7.55 -6.50
C ILE A 114 -7.64 -6.32 -7.28
N GLN A 115 -8.20 -5.17 -6.96
CA GLN A 115 -7.78 -3.92 -7.60
C GLN A 115 -6.61 -3.34 -6.81
N THR A 116 -5.46 -3.21 -7.47
CA THR A 116 -4.26 -2.56 -6.92
C THR A 116 -4.09 -1.16 -7.51
N PHE A 117 -3.97 -0.13 -6.67
CA PHE A 117 -3.83 1.27 -7.11
C PHE A 117 -2.94 2.08 -6.15
N ASN A 118 -2.74 3.37 -6.44
CA ASN A 118 -1.87 4.27 -5.66
C ASN A 118 -0.44 3.72 -5.44
N HIS A 119 0.14 3.14 -6.51
CA HIS A 119 1.50 2.62 -6.47
C HIS A 119 2.53 3.73 -6.22
N GLY A 120 3.44 3.48 -5.30
CA GLY A 120 4.57 4.35 -4.99
C GLY A 120 5.81 3.57 -4.58
N GLU A 121 6.93 4.27 -4.41
CA GLU A 121 8.19 3.71 -3.94
C GLU A 121 8.69 4.42 -2.67
N ILE A 122 9.28 3.66 -1.76
CA ILE A 122 9.96 4.21 -0.60
C ILE A 122 11.36 4.65 -1.04
N ALA A 123 11.52 5.95 -1.30
CA ALA A 123 12.77 6.53 -1.82
C ALA A 123 13.15 6.01 -3.22
N MET A 124 14.11 6.67 -3.87
CA MET A 124 14.48 6.38 -5.26
C MET A 124 15.05 4.97 -5.39
N GLY A 125 14.29 4.06 -6.01
CA GLY A 125 14.68 2.66 -6.21
C GLY A 125 14.53 1.76 -4.97
N GLY A 126 13.74 2.16 -3.98
CA GLY A 126 13.42 1.32 -2.83
C GLY A 126 12.16 0.47 -3.02
N PRO A 127 11.74 -0.26 -1.96
CA PRO A 127 10.54 -1.09 -1.99
C PRO A 127 9.27 -0.32 -2.32
N THR A 128 8.35 -0.98 -3.00
CA THR A 128 7.10 -0.40 -3.48
C THR A 128 5.94 -0.68 -2.52
N TYR A 129 4.95 0.20 -2.56
CA TYR A 129 3.70 0.07 -1.84
C TYR A 129 2.52 0.39 -2.76
N CYS A 130 1.35 -0.14 -2.42
CA CYS A 130 0.09 0.11 -3.10
C CYS A 130 -1.11 -0.06 -2.15
N ASP A 131 -2.27 0.34 -2.64
CA ASP A 131 -3.56 0.09 -2.01
C ASP A 131 -4.20 -1.16 -2.63
N TYR A 132 -4.78 -2.02 -1.79
CA TYR A 132 -5.47 -3.26 -2.17
C TYR A 132 -6.96 -3.13 -1.89
N LEU A 133 -7.79 -3.16 -2.94
CA LEU A 133 -9.25 -3.28 -2.83
C LEU A 133 -9.69 -4.69 -3.21
N PHE A 134 -10.23 -5.40 -2.21
CA PHE A 134 -10.72 -6.76 -2.32
C PHE A 134 -12.16 -6.81 -2.89
N PRO A 135 -12.58 -7.95 -3.48
CA PRO A 135 -13.91 -8.14 -4.06
C PRO A 135 -15.05 -8.11 -3.03
N ASP A 136 -14.76 -8.20 -1.74
CA ASP A 136 -15.73 -8.07 -0.65
C ASP A 136 -15.80 -6.65 -0.06
N GLY A 137 -15.05 -5.70 -0.65
CA GLY A 137 -15.03 -4.29 -0.26
C GLY A 137 -14.00 -3.92 0.79
N VAL A 138 -13.17 -4.87 1.26
CA VAL A 138 -12.04 -4.51 2.13
C VAL A 138 -11.05 -3.65 1.36
N LEU A 139 -10.70 -2.49 1.91
CA LEU A 139 -9.68 -1.60 1.35
C LEU A 139 -8.55 -1.45 2.35
N LEU A 140 -7.35 -1.89 1.96
CA LEU A 140 -6.13 -1.71 2.73
C LEU A 140 -5.19 -0.76 1.99
N GLN A 141 -4.63 0.22 2.69
CA GLN A 141 -3.85 1.29 2.06
C GLN A 141 -2.37 1.25 2.44
N GLY A 142 -1.52 1.68 1.51
CA GLY A 142 -0.09 1.87 1.74
C GLY A 142 0.65 0.60 2.16
N LEU A 143 0.21 -0.56 1.69
CA LEU A 143 0.84 -1.84 2.02
C LEU A 143 1.91 -2.16 0.98
N GLY A 144 2.95 -2.87 1.41
CA GLY A 144 4.07 -3.25 0.55
C GLY A 144 3.67 -4.32 -0.46
N SER A 145 4.30 -4.26 -1.64
CA SER A 145 3.98 -5.13 -2.76
C SER A 145 4.24 -6.63 -2.52
N SER A 146 5.07 -6.97 -1.54
CA SER A 146 5.39 -8.37 -1.20
C SER A 146 4.29 -9.01 -0.33
N ALA A 147 3.11 -9.21 -0.92
CA ALA A 147 1.93 -9.69 -0.22
C ALA A 147 1.58 -11.15 -0.56
N VAL A 148 1.08 -11.90 0.43
CA VAL A 148 0.72 -13.32 0.28
C VAL A 148 -0.60 -13.63 0.97
N PHE A 149 -1.29 -14.65 0.46
CA PHE A 149 -2.45 -15.25 1.12
C PHE A 149 -2.06 -16.52 1.86
N SER A 150 -2.82 -16.83 2.92
CA SER A 150 -2.75 -18.15 3.52
C SER A 150 -3.25 -19.21 2.54
N SER A 151 -2.77 -20.44 2.70
CA SER A 151 -3.17 -21.57 1.84
C SER A 151 -4.68 -21.90 1.86
N ASP A 152 -5.40 -21.52 2.93
CA ASP A 152 -6.86 -21.62 3.04
C ASP A 152 -7.60 -20.32 2.66
N GLY A 153 -6.86 -19.28 2.28
CA GLY A 153 -7.37 -17.97 1.90
C GLY A 153 -7.98 -17.12 3.02
N ARG A 154 -7.92 -17.58 4.27
CA ARG A 154 -8.43 -16.83 5.42
C ARG A 154 -7.64 -15.55 5.68
N TYR A 155 -6.32 -15.63 5.63
CA TYR A 155 -5.44 -14.52 5.94
C TYR A 155 -4.82 -13.92 4.68
N PHE A 156 -4.67 -12.62 4.70
CA PHE A 156 -3.80 -11.87 3.79
C PHE A 156 -2.72 -11.19 4.61
N ALA A 157 -1.46 -11.29 4.19
CA ALA A 157 -0.35 -10.64 4.86
C ALA A 157 0.45 -9.79 3.87
N ALA A 158 0.86 -8.61 4.32
CA ALA A 158 1.73 -7.72 3.55
C ALA A 158 2.63 -6.90 4.49
N PRO A 159 3.88 -6.63 4.10
CA PRO A 159 4.74 -5.73 4.86
C PRO A 159 4.19 -4.30 4.80
N VAL A 160 4.60 -3.45 5.75
CA VAL A 160 4.32 -2.02 5.77
C VAL A 160 5.66 -1.31 5.62
N PRO A 161 6.11 -1.02 4.39
CA PRO A 161 7.42 -0.46 4.16
C PRO A 161 7.42 1.03 4.54
N SER A 162 8.44 1.46 5.27
CA SER A 162 8.69 2.86 5.59
C SER A 162 10.18 3.13 5.69
N ARG A 163 10.56 4.40 5.62
CA ARG A 163 11.97 4.83 5.70
C ARG A 163 12.61 4.53 7.05
N GLN A 164 11.84 4.53 8.13
CA GLN A 164 12.37 4.46 9.49
C GLN A 164 12.01 3.16 10.21
N SER A 165 10.82 2.62 9.96
CA SER A 165 10.32 1.44 10.65
C SER A 165 9.55 0.55 9.68
N TRP A 166 9.93 -0.72 9.58
CA TRP A 166 9.14 -1.71 8.85
C TRP A 166 8.11 -2.33 9.77
N GLY A 167 6.93 -2.57 9.24
CA GLY A 167 5.88 -3.31 9.94
C GLY A 167 5.37 -4.47 9.10
N LEU A 168 4.44 -5.21 9.69
CA LEU A 168 3.71 -6.27 9.02
C LEU A 168 2.23 -6.12 9.33
N VAL A 169 1.39 -6.26 8.31
CA VAL A 169 -0.06 -6.31 8.45
C VAL A 169 -0.54 -7.73 8.13
N VAL A 170 -1.45 -8.23 8.95
CA VAL A 170 -2.23 -9.44 8.68
C VAL A 170 -3.71 -9.08 8.73
N LEU A 171 -4.43 -9.32 7.65
CA LEU A 171 -5.90 -9.24 7.59
C LEU A 171 -6.47 -10.65 7.79
N ASP A 172 -7.35 -10.80 8.78
CA ASP A 172 -8.29 -11.93 8.83
C ASP A 172 -9.53 -11.55 8.02
N ARG A 173 -9.67 -12.13 6.83
CA ARG A 173 -10.77 -11.83 5.89
C ARG A 173 -12.11 -12.31 6.42
N GLN A 174 -12.13 -13.44 7.14
CA GLN A 174 -13.37 -14.00 7.67
C GLN A 174 -13.93 -13.15 8.81
N GLN A 175 -13.04 -12.62 9.65
CA GLN A 175 -13.43 -11.77 10.77
C GLN A 175 -13.47 -10.28 10.42
N ARG A 176 -12.98 -9.89 9.23
CA ARG A 176 -12.76 -8.49 8.81
C ARG A 176 -11.99 -7.71 9.88
N ARG A 177 -10.89 -8.30 10.33
CA ARG A 177 -10.05 -7.76 11.39
C ARG A 177 -8.62 -7.61 10.90
N ILE A 178 -8.07 -6.41 11.11
CA ILE A 178 -6.69 -6.12 10.76
C ILE A 178 -5.80 -6.21 12.00
N TYR A 179 -4.63 -6.81 11.83
CA TYR A 179 -3.60 -6.95 12.85
C TYR A 179 -2.35 -6.24 12.35
N ARG A 180 -1.95 -5.17 13.03
CA ARG A 180 -0.69 -4.46 12.81
C ARG A 180 0.36 -5.03 13.76
N CYS A 181 1.26 -5.82 13.20
CA CYS A 181 2.37 -6.44 13.91
C CYS A 181 3.59 -5.52 13.87
N ASP A 182 4.17 -5.25 15.05
CA ASP A 182 5.48 -4.60 15.16
C ASP A 182 6.58 -5.62 14.82
N ASN A 183 6.79 -5.84 13.52
CA ASN A 183 7.77 -6.80 13.00
C ASN A 183 8.51 -6.18 11.81
N SER A 184 9.80 -5.94 12.00
CA SER A 184 10.71 -5.41 10.98
C SER A 184 11.54 -6.49 10.27
N GLU A 185 11.36 -7.76 10.61
CA GLU A 185 12.16 -8.87 10.11
C GLU A 185 11.75 -9.33 8.71
N PHE A 186 10.55 -8.94 8.25
CA PHE A 186 10.02 -9.34 6.94
C PHE A 186 10.02 -8.19 5.95
N TRP A 187 10.90 -8.28 4.95
CA TRP A 187 10.88 -7.39 3.79
C TRP A 187 10.14 -8.01 2.62
N GLU A 188 10.38 -9.31 2.40
CA GLU A 188 9.68 -10.10 1.40
C GLU A 188 8.96 -11.26 2.08
N LEU A 189 7.70 -11.48 1.73
CA LEU A 189 6.92 -12.61 2.18
C LEU A 189 7.01 -13.71 1.14
N ASP A 190 7.32 -14.92 1.60
CA ASP A 190 7.52 -16.07 0.73
C ASP A 190 6.28 -16.97 0.72
N THR A 191 5.83 -17.39 1.90
CA THR A 191 4.63 -18.22 2.05
C THR A 191 3.90 -17.92 3.36
N LEU A 192 2.58 -18.07 3.33
CA LEU A 192 1.74 -18.08 4.52
C LEU A 192 1.03 -19.44 4.62
N ASP A 193 1.52 -20.29 5.50
CA ASP A 193 0.88 -21.54 5.84
C ASP A 193 -0.14 -21.34 6.96
N LEU A 194 -0.95 -22.36 7.27
CA LEU A 194 -2.00 -22.29 8.29
C LEU A 194 -1.50 -21.80 9.66
N ASN A 195 -0.23 -22.06 10.00
CA ASN A 195 0.35 -21.76 11.31
C ASN A 195 1.61 -20.90 11.27
N SER A 196 2.19 -20.64 10.09
CA SER A 196 3.47 -19.95 10.00
C SER A 196 3.57 -19.03 8.81
N LEU A 197 4.17 -17.87 9.04
CA LEU A 197 4.61 -16.95 8.00
C LEU A 197 6.10 -17.16 7.77
N SER A 198 6.48 -17.38 6.51
CA SER A 198 7.87 -17.43 6.06
C SER A 198 8.13 -16.28 5.11
N GLY A 199 9.34 -15.76 5.16
CA GLY A 199 9.78 -14.67 4.29
C GLY A 199 11.26 -14.43 4.44
N ARG A 200 11.73 -13.29 3.94
CA ARG A 200 13.13 -12.91 3.95
C ARG A 200 13.30 -11.51 4.52
N TYR A 201 14.38 -11.35 5.26
CA TYR A 201 14.87 -10.03 5.61
C TYR A 201 15.50 -9.35 4.39
N SER A 202 15.71 -8.03 4.48
CA SER A 202 16.13 -7.16 3.38
C SER A 202 17.10 -7.85 2.41
N PRO A 203 16.73 -7.98 1.12
CA PRO A 203 17.62 -8.55 0.10
C PRO A 203 18.91 -7.77 -0.10
N LEU A 204 18.94 -6.50 0.34
CA LEU A 204 20.10 -5.62 0.26
C LEU A 204 21.09 -5.80 1.42
N VAL A 205 20.67 -6.46 2.51
CA VAL A 205 21.49 -6.61 3.72
C VAL A 205 21.95 -8.05 3.90
N ASP A 206 21.03 -9.00 4.04
CA ASP A 206 21.38 -10.41 4.30
C ASP A 206 20.57 -11.41 3.45
N ASN A 207 19.40 -11.02 2.92
CA ASN A 207 18.46 -11.87 2.18
C ASN A 207 18.17 -13.23 2.86
N SER A 208 18.24 -13.27 4.18
CA SER A 208 18.16 -14.49 4.97
C SER A 208 16.72 -14.81 5.31
N VAL A 209 16.42 -16.11 5.39
CA VAL A 209 15.07 -16.59 5.66
C VAL A 209 14.69 -16.29 7.12
N ARG A 210 13.46 -15.83 7.29
CA ARG A 210 12.78 -15.63 8.57
C ARG A 210 11.52 -16.47 8.57
N GLN A 211 11.20 -17.04 9.72
CA GLN A 211 9.97 -17.78 9.91
C GLN A 211 9.44 -17.48 11.31
N THR A 212 8.15 -17.22 11.40
CA THR A 212 7.46 -16.97 12.67
C THR A 212 6.12 -17.68 12.66
N ARG A 213 5.59 -17.99 13.84
CA ARG A 213 4.23 -18.51 13.94
C ARG A 213 3.20 -17.39 13.84
N ILE A 214 2.08 -17.67 13.21
CA ILE A 214 1.02 -16.67 13.04
C ILE A 214 0.34 -16.34 14.38
N ASP A 215 0.13 -17.32 15.25
CA ASP A 215 -0.49 -17.12 16.56
C ASP A 215 0.35 -16.20 17.46
N GLU A 216 1.67 -16.34 17.44
CA GLU A 216 2.60 -15.44 18.14
C GLU A 216 2.51 -14.00 17.60
N LEU A 217 2.47 -13.83 16.27
CA LEU A 217 2.31 -12.51 15.65
C LEU A 217 1.00 -11.83 16.05
N LEU A 218 -0.12 -12.55 15.97
CA LEU A 218 -1.45 -11.98 16.24
C LEU A 218 -1.63 -11.63 17.72
N GLN A 219 -0.98 -12.35 18.65
CA GLN A 219 -1.06 -12.08 20.09
C GLN A 219 -0.42 -10.75 20.49
N THR A 220 0.65 -10.35 19.81
CA THR A 220 1.37 -9.10 20.12
C THR A 220 0.95 -7.93 19.22
N ALA A 221 0.08 -8.17 18.24
CA ALA A 221 -0.35 -7.16 17.29
C ALA A 221 -1.37 -6.18 17.87
N SER A 222 -1.35 -4.96 17.34
CA SER A 222 -2.47 -4.04 17.50
C SER A 222 -3.60 -4.47 16.56
N ALA A 223 -4.73 -4.89 17.13
CA ALA A 223 -5.84 -5.46 16.37
C ALA A 223 -7.05 -4.50 16.33
N ALA A 224 -7.59 -4.26 15.14
CA ALA A 224 -8.76 -3.41 14.93
C ALA A 224 -9.78 -4.11 14.02
N ASP A 225 -11.06 -4.02 14.38
CA ASP A 225 -12.14 -4.49 13.52
C ASP A 225 -12.39 -3.44 12.42
N LEU A 226 -12.58 -3.91 11.18
CA LEU A 226 -12.88 -3.01 10.07
C LEU A 226 -14.30 -2.47 10.20
N VAL A 227 -14.47 -1.19 9.90
CA VAL A 227 -15.75 -0.49 9.95
C VAL A 227 -16.35 -0.43 8.56
N ALA A 228 -17.64 -0.74 8.45
CA ALA A 228 -18.39 -0.63 7.21
C ALA A 228 -18.69 0.84 6.91
N ILE A 229 -18.31 1.31 5.72
CA ILE A 229 -18.68 2.61 5.19
C ILE A 229 -19.14 2.44 3.75
N ALA A 230 -20.43 2.71 3.50
CA ALA A 230 -21.09 2.38 2.24
C ALA A 230 -20.85 0.89 1.87
N ASP A 231 -20.17 0.64 0.76
CA ASP A 231 -19.78 -0.68 0.25
C ASP A 231 -18.33 -1.07 0.58
N LEU A 232 -17.63 -0.30 1.42
CA LEU A 232 -16.25 -0.55 1.84
C LEU A 232 -16.13 -1.03 3.29
N TRP A 233 -15.04 -1.73 3.58
CA TRP A 233 -14.57 -2.07 4.93
C TRP A 233 -13.21 -1.43 5.17
N LEU A 234 -13.16 -0.47 6.10
CA LEU A 234 -11.99 0.38 6.35
C LEU A 234 -11.44 0.19 7.74
N GLU A 235 -10.13 0.36 7.89
CA GLU A 235 -9.51 0.45 9.21
C GLU A 235 -9.96 1.75 9.91
N PRO A 236 -10.28 1.72 11.23
CA PRO A 236 -10.63 2.91 11.99
C PRO A 236 -9.58 4.03 11.87
N GLY A 237 -10.02 5.28 11.85
CA GLY A 237 -9.14 6.46 11.78
C GLY A 237 -8.59 6.82 10.40
N TRP A 238 -8.85 6.03 9.36
CA TRP A 238 -8.44 6.35 7.97
C TRP A 238 -9.40 7.26 7.20
N TYR A 239 -10.56 7.55 7.79
CA TYR A 239 -11.57 8.45 7.26
C TYR A 239 -11.90 9.52 8.32
N PRO A 240 -12.32 10.73 7.91
CA PRO A 240 -12.84 11.70 8.86
C PRO A 240 -14.12 11.13 9.49
N GLU A 241 -14.12 10.87 10.79
CA GLU A 241 -15.28 10.32 11.50
C GLU A 241 -16.48 11.29 11.49
N ASP A 242 -16.20 12.59 11.33
CA ASP A 242 -17.17 13.69 11.39
C ASP A 242 -17.38 14.38 10.03
N ILE A 243 -17.63 13.62 8.96
CA ILE A 243 -18.11 14.26 7.72
C ILE A 243 -19.47 14.90 8.02
N ALA A 244 -19.52 16.23 7.99
CA ALA A 244 -20.75 16.95 8.19
C ALA A 244 -21.75 16.60 7.08
N HIS A 245 -22.84 15.89 7.40
CA HIS A 245 -23.87 15.57 6.41
C HIS A 245 -24.55 16.82 5.84
N THR A 246 -24.55 17.90 6.62
CA THR A 246 -25.07 19.19 6.22
C THR A 246 -24.21 20.30 6.81
N PHE A 247 -24.18 21.44 6.13
CA PHE A 247 -23.67 22.68 6.69
C PHE A 247 -24.63 23.83 6.42
N GLU A 248 -24.54 24.85 7.27
CA GLU A 248 -25.23 26.11 7.09
C GLU A 248 -24.24 27.28 7.09
N ARG A 249 -24.42 28.23 6.17
CA ARG A 249 -23.67 29.48 6.12
C ARG A 249 -24.63 30.63 5.87
N ARG A 250 -24.79 31.50 6.87
CA ARG A 250 -25.64 32.69 6.77
C ARG A 250 -24.85 33.90 6.30
N SER A 251 -25.55 34.82 5.63
CA SER A 251 -25.06 36.19 5.47
C SER A 251 -24.94 36.88 6.83
N ALA A 252 -24.13 37.94 6.92
CA ALA A 252 -23.88 38.60 8.21
C ALA A 252 -25.13 39.29 8.80
N ASP A 253 -26.09 39.69 7.95
CA ASP A 253 -27.40 40.20 8.36
C ASP A 253 -28.42 39.08 8.69
N GLY A 254 -28.03 37.81 8.52
CA GLY A 254 -28.85 36.64 8.78
C GLY A 254 -30.02 36.41 7.81
N GLN A 255 -30.20 37.28 6.81
CA GLN A 255 -31.35 37.26 5.89
C GLN A 255 -31.22 36.18 4.82
N GLN A 256 -29.99 35.82 4.43
CA GLN A 256 -29.71 34.80 3.45
C GLN A 256 -29.05 33.60 4.12
N CYS A 257 -29.38 32.41 3.63
CA CYS A 257 -28.90 31.16 4.21
C CYS A 257 -28.54 30.18 3.09
N LEU A 258 -27.25 29.87 2.96
CA LEU A 258 -26.78 28.75 2.16
C LEU A 258 -26.80 27.48 3.01
N VAL A 259 -27.43 26.43 2.49
CA VAL A 259 -27.42 25.10 3.07
C VAL A 259 -26.80 24.13 2.06
N GLY A 260 -25.83 23.35 2.51
CA GLY A 260 -25.28 22.23 1.74
C GLY A 260 -25.70 20.90 2.34
N ASN A 261 -25.99 19.93 1.48
CA ASN A 261 -26.22 18.53 1.87
C ASN A 261 -25.21 17.65 1.14
N VAL A 262 -24.50 16.79 1.87
CA VAL A 262 -23.47 15.95 1.30
C VAL A 262 -24.05 15.03 0.22
N VAL A 263 -23.34 14.90 -0.88
CA VAL A 263 -23.67 13.99 -1.98
C VAL A 263 -22.58 12.94 -2.05
N LEU A 264 -22.93 11.72 -1.66
CA LEU A 264 -22.06 10.56 -1.75
C LEU A 264 -22.53 9.66 -2.90
N PRO A 265 -21.60 9.05 -3.66
CA PRO A 265 -21.96 8.07 -4.67
C PRO A 265 -22.56 6.82 -4.01
N PRO A 266 -23.40 6.07 -4.74
CA PRO A 266 -24.01 4.84 -4.21
C PRO A 266 -22.99 3.70 -4.01
N THR A 267 -21.88 3.74 -4.75
CA THR A 267 -20.85 2.69 -4.78
C THR A 267 -19.49 3.36 -4.81
N PHE A 268 -18.63 3.07 -3.83
CA PHE A 268 -17.28 3.65 -3.72
C PHE A 268 -16.26 2.75 -4.42
N ARG A 269 -16.52 1.44 -4.46
CA ARG A 269 -15.61 0.45 -5.04
C ARG A 269 -15.36 0.61 -6.52
N ASP A 270 -16.34 1.13 -7.25
CA ASP A 270 -16.24 1.32 -8.70
C ASP A 270 -15.51 2.61 -9.08
N LEU A 271 -15.15 3.44 -8.10
CA LEU A 271 -14.46 4.70 -8.33
C LEU A 271 -12.96 4.47 -8.57
N PRO A 272 -12.33 5.25 -9.45
CA PRO A 272 -10.86 5.22 -9.61
C PRO A 272 -10.10 5.53 -8.32
N GLN A 273 -10.69 6.35 -7.44
CA GLN A 273 -10.18 6.69 -6.11
C GLN A 273 -11.30 6.47 -5.10
N PRO A 274 -11.41 5.26 -4.49
CA PRO A 274 -12.55 4.89 -3.65
C PRO A 274 -12.80 5.84 -2.49
N LEU A 275 -11.75 6.37 -1.84
CA LEU A 275 -11.90 7.24 -0.67
C LEU A 275 -12.04 8.74 -0.98
N GLU A 276 -11.92 9.14 -2.25
CA GLU A 276 -11.99 10.56 -2.63
C GLU A 276 -13.29 11.24 -2.15
N PRO A 277 -14.49 10.62 -2.28
CA PRO A 277 -15.72 11.26 -1.80
C PRO A 277 -15.81 11.41 -0.27
N LEU A 278 -15.01 10.66 0.50
CA LEU A 278 -14.93 10.82 1.96
C LEU A 278 -13.90 11.88 2.37
N ARG A 279 -12.80 11.99 1.63
CA ARG A 279 -11.72 12.96 1.91
C ARG A 279 -12.09 14.37 1.44
N SER A 280 -12.72 14.45 0.27
CA SER A 280 -13.09 15.69 -0.41
C SER A 280 -14.60 15.67 -0.77
N PRO A 281 -15.51 15.66 0.22
CA PRO A 281 -16.93 15.52 -0.05
C PRO A 281 -17.49 16.73 -0.80
N HIS A 282 -18.41 16.45 -1.72
CA HIS A 282 -19.20 17.47 -2.41
C HIS A 282 -20.57 17.63 -1.78
N TYR A 283 -21.10 18.86 -1.81
CA TYR A 283 -22.40 19.22 -1.26
C TYR A 283 -23.31 19.76 -2.35
N ALA A 284 -24.52 19.22 -2.44
CA ALA A 284 -25.61 19.86 -3.17
C ALA A 284 -26.05 21.09 -2.38
N ILE A 285 -25.91 22.27 -2.98
CA ILE A 285 -26.16 23.54 -2.30
C ILE A 285 -27.55 24.11 -2.63
N SER A 286 -28.11 24.84 -1.68
CA SER A 286 -29.37 25.58 -1.83
C SER A 286 -29.27 26.90 -1.10
N VAL A 287 -29.88 27.96 -1.64
CA VAL A 287 -29.96 29.26 -0.96
C VAL A 287 -31.41 29.54 -0.62
N ASN A 288 -31.69 29.83 0.65
CA ASN A 288 -33.03 30.08 1.19
C ASN A 288 -34.03 28.95 0.84
N GLY A 289 -33.55 27.70 0.88
CA GLY A 289 -34.34 26.51 0.54
C GLY A 289 -34.57 26.28 -0.95
N GLN A 290 -34.04 27.12 -1.84
CA GLN A 290 -34.12 26.90 -3.29
C GLN A 290 -32.89 26.11 -3.79
N PRO A 291 -33.06 24.92 -4.37
CA PRO A 291 -31.97 24.13 -4.93
C PRO A 291 -31.24 24.87 -6.06
N SER A 292 -29.91 24.78 -6.09
CA SER A 292 -29.10 25.44 -7.13
C SER A 292 -28.82 24.57 -8.36
N GLY A 293 -28.88 23.23 -8.22
CA GLY A 293 -28.34 22.30 -9.22
C GLY A 293 -26.80 22.27 -9.26
N LEU A 294 -26.13 22.80 -8.23
CA LEU A 294 -24.67 22.89 -8.12
C LEU A 294 -24.13 21.99 -7.01
N LEU A 295 -22.93 21.44 -7.23
CA LEU A 295 -22.13 20.71 -6.27
C LEU A 295 -20.89 21.54 -5.88
N MET A 296 -20.72 21.77 -4.58
CA MET A 296 -19.61 22.54 -4.02
C MET A 296 -18.72 21.64 -3.16
N ALA A 297 -17.40 21.73 -3.30
CA ALA A 297 -16.48 20.96 -2.45
C ALA A 297 -16.47 21.52 -1.01
N ALA A 298 -16.22 20.65 -0.04
CA ALA A 298 -16.25 20.97 1.40
C ALA A 298 -15.34 22.14 1.80
N ASP A 299 -14.17 22.20 1.16
CA ASP A 299 -13.06 23.13 1.41
C ASP A 299 -13.16 24.42 0.58
N THR A 300 -14.20 24.56 -0.25
CA THR A 300 -14.35 25.71 -1.13
C THR A 300 -14.62 27.00 -0.35
N ALA A 301 -13.84 28.05 -0.63
CA ALA A 301 -14.09 29.38 -0.10
C ALA A 301 -15.43 29.95 -0.57
N LEU A 302 -16.09 30.63 0.37
CA LEU A 302 -17.42 31.19 0.20
C LEU A 302 -17.47 32.62 0.72
N VAL A 303 -17.94 33.53 -0.14
CA VAL A 303 -17.99 34.96 0.19
C VAL A 303 -19.37 35.54 -0.09
N TRP A 304 -20.02 36.04 0.95
CA TRP A 304 -21.18 36.93 0.81
C TRP A 304 -20.72 38.34 0.43
N SER A 305 -21.51 39.03 -0.40
CA SER A 305 -21.26 40.43 -0.71
C SER A 305 -21.39 41.32 0.52
N THR A 306 -20.78 42.50 0.46
CA THR A 306 -20.88 43.53 1.51
C THR A 306 -22.32 43.97 1.78
N ASN A 307 -23.18 43.96 0.76
CA ASN A 307 -24.61 44.26 0.90
C ASN A 307 -25.47 43.02 1.21
N HIS A 308 -24.86 41.85 1.41
CA HIS A 308 -25.51 40.58 1.77
C HIS A 308 -26.58 40.07 0.80
N ARG A 309 -26.68 40.66 -0.39
CA ARG A 309 -27.65 40.28 -1.44
C ARG A 309 -27.06 39.41 -2.55
N ALA A 310 -25.78 39.07 -2.45
CA ALA A 310 -25.10 38.20 -3.38
C ALA A 310 -24.10 37.28 -2.67
N LEU A 311 -23.79 36.17 -3.32
CA LEU A 311 -22.87 35.14 -2.85
C LEU A 311 -22.02 34.67 -4.02
N VAL A 312 -20.74 34.43 -3.79
CA VAL A 312 -19.86 33.80 -4.76
C VAL A 312 -19.15 32.60 -4.13
N CYS A 313 -19.08 31.52 -4.90
CA CYS A 313 -18.35 30.30 -4.55
C CYS A 313 -17.86 29.59 -5.82
N ARG A 314 -16.98 28.60 -5.65
CA ARG A 314 -16.60 27.67 -6.71
C ARG A 314 -17.51 26.44 -6.66
N ALA A 315 -18.02 26.00 -7.79
CA ALA A 315 -18.89 24.83 -7.85
C ALA A 315 -18.93 24.24 -9.27
N GLN A 316 -19.40 23.00 -9.38
CA GLN A 316 -19.70 22.33 -10.63
C GLN A 316 -21.20 22.08 -10.77
N GLU A 317 -21.70 21.98 -11.99
CA GLU A 317 -23.10 21.60 -12.23
C GLU A 317 -23.33 20.12 -11.88
N GLN A 318 -24.49 19.80 -11.32
CA GLN A 318 -24.85 18.45 -10.92
C GLN A 318 -25.17 17.53 -12.12
N THR A 319 -25.62 18.11 -13.25
CA THR A 319 -26.07 17.36 -14.43
C THR A 319 -25.16 17.57 -15.63
N GLY A 320 -24.42 16.53 -16.03
CA GLY A 320 -23.90 16.39 -17.40
C GLY A 320 -22.57 17.10 -17.70
N HIS A 321 -21.56 16.27 -17.96
CA HIS A 321 -20.17 16.59 -18.30
C HIS A 321 -19.42 17.51 -17.32
N PRO A 322 -18.37 17.00 -16.64
CA PRO A 322 -17.55 17.81 -15.75
C PRO A 322 -16.82 18.86 -16.60
N SER A 323 -17.36 20.07 -16.64
CA SER A 323 -16.70 21.25 -17.21
C SER A 323 -15.66 21.83 -16.24
N GLY A 324 -15.31 21.07 -15.20
CA GLY A 324 -14.49 21.49 -14.09
C GLY A 324 -15.22 22.47 -13.17
N ASP A 325 -14.56 22.77 -12.07
CA ASP A 325 -14.99 23.80 -11.14
C ASP A 325 -15.03 25.18 -11.80
N ARG A 326 -16.13 25.92 -11.61
CA ARG A 326 -16.31 27.29 -12.10
C ARG A 326 -16.73 28.21 -10.97
N TYR A 327 -16.52 29.52 -11.14
CA TYR A 327 -17.06 30.51 -10.23
C TYR A 327 -18.54 30.76 -10.52
N TRP A 328 -19.36 30.70 -9.47
CA TRP A 328 -20.79 30.91 -9.52
C TRP A 328 -21.17 32.11 -8.66
N LEU A 329 -21.98 33.00 -9.22
CA LEU A 329 -22.56 34.12 -8.50
C LEU A 329 -24.04 33.86 -8.30
N TRP A 330 -24.50 33.90 -7.06
CA TRP A 330 -25.91 33.99 -6.71
C TRP A 330 -26.27 35.42 -6.34
N GLN A 331 -27.43 35.90 -6.78
CA GLN A 331 -28.00 37.18 -6.36
C GLN A 331 -29.48 37.02 -6.04
N VAL A 332 -29.98 37.74 -5.02
CA VAL A 332 -31.38 37.68 -4.58
C VAL A 332 -32.37 37.82 -5.74
N ASP A 333 -32.10 38.74 -6.68
CA ASP A 333 -33.02 39.07 -7.77
C ASP A 333 -32.79 38.28 -9.06
N GLN A 334 -31.64 37.61 -9.21
CA GLN A 334 -31.23 36.95 -10.47
C GLN A 334 -30.98 35.45 -10.34
N GLY A 335 -30.90 34.93 -9.12
CA GLY A 335 -30.52 33.53 -8.88
C GLY A 335 -29.06 33.25 -9.21
N TRP A 336 -28.76 31.99 -9.51
CA TRP A 336 -27.41 31.50 -9.83
C TRP A 336 -27.04 31.76 -11.28
N ARG A 337 -25.80 32.23 -11.51
CA ARG A 337 -25.19 32.32 -12.83
C ARG A 337 -23.70 32.00 -12.78
N ALA A 338 -23.21 31.30 -13.80
CA ALA A 338 -21.79 31.07 -13.96
C ALA A 338 -21.08 32.36 -14.36
N LEU A 339 -19.97 32.67 -13.71
CA LEU A 339 -19.08 33.74 -14.12
C LEU A 339 -18.19 33.27 -15.29
N PRO A 340 -17.71 34.21 -16.14
CA PRO A 340 -16.69 33.89 -17.13
C PRO A 340 -15.41 33.41 -16.45
N SER A 341 -14.65 32.54 -17.11
CA SER A 341 -13.34 32.16 -16.60
C SER A 341 -12.48 33.42 -16.45
N PRO A 342 -11.88 33.66 -15.26
CA PRO A 342 -11.08 34.87 -15.03
C PRO A 342 -9.84 34.90 -15.94
N TRP A 343 -9.42 33.73 -16.43
CA TRP A 343 -8.24 33.56 -17.26
C TRP A 343 -8.49 32.53 -18.37
N VAL A 344 -7.93 32.80 -19.55
CA VAL A 344 -7.86 31.84 -20.66
C VAL A 344 -6.40 31.50 -20.83
N LYS A 345 -6.04 30.24 -20.57
CA LYS A 345 -4.64 29.79 -20.66
C LYS A 345 -4.12 29.98 -22.09
N SER A 346 -3.03 30.73 -22.22
CA SER A 346 -2.24 30.86 -23.44
C SER A 346 -0.91 30.12 -23.27
N ASP A 347 -0.41 29.46 -24.31
CA ASP A 347 0.89 28.79 -24.30
C ASP A 347 2.06 29.77 -24.08
N ALA A 348 1.83 31.07 -24.33
CA ALA A 348 2.83 32.13 -24.17
C ALA A 348 2.86 32.76 -22.76
N GLU A 349 1.96 32.36 -21.85
CA GLU A 349 1.81 33.00 -20.53
C GLU A 349 2.15 32.05 -19.37
N PRO A 350 2.68 32.58 -18.24
CA PRO A 350 2.90 31.78 -17.05
C PRO A 350 1.59 31.13 -16.57
N SER A 351 1.67 29.86 -16.18
CA SER A 351 0.52 29.19 -15.57
C SER A 351 0.37 29.66 -14.12
N PHE A 352 -0.78 30.23 -13.79
CA PHE A 352 -1.15 30.60 -12.42
C PHE A 352 -2.00 29.49 -11.79
N TYR A 353 -1.80 29.28 -10.49
CA TYR A 353 -2.71 28.50 -9.66
C TYR A 353 -3.77 29.44 -9.12
N TRP A 354 -4.93 29.45 -9.77
CA TRP A 354 -6.08 30.23 -9.31
C TRP A 354 -6.65 29.59 -8.05
N HIS A 355 -6.75 30.37 -7.00
CA HIS A 355 -7.13 29.92 -5.67
C HIS A 355 -8.52 30.49 -5.30
N ASP A 356 -8.73 30.69 -4.02
CA ASP A 356 -10.01 30.99 -3.41
C ASP A 356 -10.56 32.38 -3.75
N VAL A 357 -11.89 32.50 -3.64
CA VAL A 357 -12.57 33.79 -3.72
C VAL A 357 -12.30 34.58 -2.44
N VAL A 358 -11.78 35.79 -2.59
CA VAL A 358 -11.31 36.64 -1.47
C VAL A 358 -12.39 37.62 -1.03
N SER A 359 -13.04 38.29 -1.99
CA SER A 359 -14.06 39.29 -1.68
C SER A 359 -15.07 39.44 -2.81
N LEU A 360 -16.28 39.91 -2.46
CA LEU A 360 -17.33 40.28 -3.41
C LEU A 360 -17.85 41.67 -3.05
N ASP A 361 -17.66 42.62 -3.97
CA ASP A 361 -18.29 43.94 -3.90
C ASP A 361 -19.43 44.08 -4.92
N GLU A 362 -20.03 45.27 -5.04
CA GLU A 362 -21.18 45.49 -5.93
C GLU A 362 -20.88 45.25 -7.41
N HIS A 363 -19.61 45.31 -7.81
CA HIS A 363 -19.20 45.32 -9.21
C HIS A 363 -18.14 44.27 -9.54
N HIS A 364 -17.42 43.74 -8.54
CA HIS A 364 -16.26 42.89 -8.76
C HIS A 364 -16.22 41.71 -7.80
N VAL A 365 -15.81 40.58 -8.35
CA VAL A 365 -15.33 39.43 -7.59
C VAL A 365 -13.81 39.50 -7.58
N ARG A 366 -13.19 39.40 -6.40
CA ARG A 366 -11.74 39.30 -6.25
C ARG A 366 -11.37 37.85 -5.98
N ILE A 367 -10.46 37.32 -6.80
CA ILE A 367 -9.99 35.95 -6.75
C ILE A 367 -8.49 35.99 -6.46
N GLY A 368 -8.04 35.22 -5.47
CA GLY A 368 -6.63 35.07 -5.18
C GLY A 368 -5.95 34.18 -6.22
N SER A 369 -4.71 34.48 -6.58
CA SER A 369 -3.91 33.62 -7.42
C SER A 369 -2.50 33.46 -6.86
N TYR A 370 -1.93 32.30 -7.13
CA TYR A 370 -0.59 31.95 -6.71
C TYR A 370 0.26 31.61 -7.94
N LEU A 371 1.41 32.26 -8.07
CA LEU A 371 2.37 31.96 -9.12
C LEU A 371 3.47 31.07 -8.57
N ASP A 372 3.54 29.84 -9.07
CA ASP A 372 4.69 28.98 -8.86
C ASP A 372 5.68 29.19 -10.01
N TYR A 373 6.84 29.78 -9.73
CA TYR A 373 7.89 29.93 -10.72
C TYR A 373 9.09 29.03 -10.37
N PRO A 374 9.20 27.83 -10.97
CA PRO A 374 10.33 26.96 -10.73
C PRO A 374 11.60 27.58 -11.30
N ARG A 375 12.64 27.74 -10.46
CA ARG A 375 13.97 28.18 -10.90
C ARG A 375 14.94 26.99 -10.90
N PRO A 376 15.75 26.83 -11.97
CA PRO A 376 16.90 25.94 -11.90
C PRO A 376 17.85 26.44 -10.82
N SER A 377 18.32 25.56 -9.94
CA SER A 377 19.41 25.92 -9.03
C SER A 377 20.63 26.29 -9.88
N LEU A 378 21.23 27.44 -9.59
CA LEU A 378 22.32 28.05 -10.38
C LEU A 378 23.62 27.23 -10.30
N GLY A 379 23.63 26.06 -10.96
CA GLY A 379 24.85 25.33 -11.31
C GLY A 379 25.59 24.62 -10.18
N ARG A 380 24.98 24.39 -9.00
CA ARG A 380 25.54 23.48 -7.98
C ARG A 380 24.68 22.23 -7.93
N TYR A 381 25.30 21.08 -8.23
CA TYR A 381 24.67 19.76 -8.23
C TYR A 381 23.70 19.61 -7.05
N GLY A 382 22.41 19.49 -7.37
CA GLY A 382 21.32 19.33 -6.43
C GLY A 382 20.02 19.05 -7.17
N TYR A 383 19.32 17.98 -6.77
CA TYR A 383 18.07 17.48 -7.36
C TYR A 383 16.83 18.33 -7.04
N ARG A 384 17.01 19.58 -6.58
CA ARG A 384 15.92 20.40 -6.07
C ARG A 384 15.65 21.56 -7.04
N LEU A 385 14.47 21.56 -7.63
CA LEU A 385 13.84 22.76 -8.18
C LEU A 385 13.44 23.61 -6.99
N ASP A 386 13.97 24.82 -6.89
CA ASP A 386 13.51 25.79 -5.90
C ASP A 386 12.47 26.67 -6.59
N SER A 387 11.26 26.69 -6.04
CA SER A 387 10.19 27.55 -6.50
C SER A 387 10.27 28.91 -5.82
N ILE A 388 10.05 29.98 -6.57
CA ILE A 388 9.72 31.27 -5.95
C ILE A 388 8.23 31.31 -5.73
N HIS A 389 7.88 31.34 -4.45
CA HIS A 389 6.53 31.52 -3.95
C HIS A 389 6.32 33.03 -3.76
N SER A 390 5.41 33.63 -4.53
CA SER A 390 5.01 35.02 -4.33
C SER A 390 3.48 35.11 -4.34
N ASP A 391 2.92 35.60 -3.24
CA ASP A 391 1.51 35.99 -3.21
C ASP A 391 1.33 37.11 -4.22
N THR A 392 0.46 36.89 -5.21
CA THR A 392 0.13 37.91 -6.21
C THR A 392 -1.37 38.14 -6.10
N GLU A 393 -1.75 39.21 -5.41
CA GLU A 393 -3.11 39.74 -5.53
C GLU A 393 -3.21 40.39 -6.91
N ILE A 394 -4.19 39.99 -7.74
CA ILE A 394 -4.91 40.82 -8.76
C ILE A 394 -5.58 39.89 -9.80
N GLN A 395 -6.92 39.95 -9.90
CA GLN A 395 -7.66 40.42 -11.10
C GLN A 395 -9.15 40.60 -10.75
N ALA A 396 -9.73 41.75 -11.09
CA ALA A 396 -11.14 42.08 -10.91
C ALA A 396 -11.90 41.87 -12.24
N GLY A 397 -12.90 40.98 -12.23
CA GLY A 397 -13.82 40.81 -13.36
C GLY A 397 -15.09 41.65 -13.16
N PRO A 398 -15.59 42.40 -14.17
CA PRO A 398 -16.82 43.16 -14.03
C PRO A 398 -18.04 42.23 -13.94
N VAL A 399 -18.78 42.35 -12.85
CA VAL A 399 -20.12 41.80 -12.69
C VAL A 399 -21.06 42.67 -13.53
N ARG A 400 -21.24 42.35 -14.82
CA ARG A 400 -22.27 43.05 -15.63
C ARG A 400 -23.65 42.73 -15.06
N LEU A 401 -24.21 43.69 -14.35
CA LEU A 401 -25.63 43.77 -14.02
C LEU A 401 -26.34 44.17 -15.31
N SER A 402 -27.07 43.24 -15.94
CA SER A 402 -27.88 43.58 -17.10
C SER A 402 -29.06 44.46 -16.67
N SER A 403 -28.87 45.77 -16.66
CA SER A 403 -29.98 46.72 -16.79
C SER A 403 -30.05 47.17 -18.25
N ARG A 404 -30.82 46.45 -19.07
CA ARG A 404 -31.44 47.07 -20.25
C ARG A 404 -32.95 47.06 -20.06
N GLN A 405 -33.43 48.04 -19.31
CA GLN A 405 -34.70 48.67 -19.65
C GLN A 405 -34.41 49.57 -20.85
N HIS A 406 -35.03 49.27 -21.99
CA HIS A 406 -35.25 50.28 -23.03
C HIS A 406 -36.48 51.09 -22.62
N PRO A 407 -36.38 52.42 -22.44
CA PRO A 407 -37.55 53.27 -22.52
C PRO A 407 -37.85 53.56 -24.00
N GLN A 408 -39.11 53.28 -24.35
CA GLN A 408 -39.93 53.73 -25.51
C GLN A 408 -39.34 53.68 -26.92
#